data_AF-A0A316VUG9-F1
#
_entry.id   AF-A0A316VUG9-F1
#
_cell.length_a   1.000
_cell.length_b   1.000
_cell.length_c   1.000
_cell.angle_alpha   90.00
_cell.angle_beta   90.00
_cell.angle_gamma   90.00
#
_symmetry.space_group_name_H-M   'P 1'
#
loop_
_entity.id
_entity.type
_entity.pdbx_description
1 polymer ?
#
loop_
_entity_poly.entity_id
_entity_poly.type
_entity_poly.pdbx_seq_one_letter_code
_entity_poly.pdbx_strand_id
1 'polypeptide(L)'
;MSPILLYLVGLALIFLFVPMAMGKLKPRTVLHLVQHCHAVLLNGKSHLRWFGGLLFGILPPVVWTLSFKMARKLPNEWRPQIRTLLLPRLEALLLSPGGIAVSTLALLPPVLYLRRKVQDPRPIYLLLLYPAWIKALNAVALGTTWTDFQDVLAWVFYGVLHFASPFLMGWWAWGFAPTGAAQAFGWALGLQNLSGLCIHLAFPNAAPWYKDTYDATVVPDYFFPGSAAGLVRVDAVLGTHLYTKAFRKSPVVFGALPSLHAATAMCIACFVVRYGGKAGAAFALMYTSLMFWSTQYLHHHYAVDLVAGSAISLAYFWLISRIALRRIDDSFVRDATTRGIDRLLCRPAPHANDDDRLAREDLEAARPSARWSVSPGQAPARQVTRGRFFGQNSLDPVPEKEEGSQEKLELVERSSGSSHTDSGSDDSRRNSSEHLSIAYKQR
;
A
#
# COMPACT_ATOMS: atom_id res chain seq x y z
N MET A 1 -16.56 17.06 15.42
CA MET A 1 -15.86 15.82 15.82
C MET A 1 -16.87 14.68 15.84
N SER A 2 -16.52 13.47 15.39
CA SER A 2 -17.48 12.35 15.45
C SER A 2 -17.76 11.95 16.91
N PRO A 3 -18.97 11.47 17.25
CA PRO A 3 -19.32 11.03 18.61
C PRO A 3 -18.35 9.97 19.15
N ILE A 4 -17.86 9.09 18.28
CA ILE A 4 -16.90 8.03 18.62
C ILE A 4 -15.55 8.62 19.04
N LEU A 5 -15.09 9.67 18.36
CA LEU A 5 -13.85 10.36 18.73
C LEU A 5 -13.99 11.04 20.08
N LEU A 6 -15.17 11.60 20.37
CA LEU A 6 -15.47 12.19 21.68
C LEU A 6 -15.46 11.12 22.79
N TYR A 7 -16.01 9.93 22.51
CA TYR A 7 -16.00 8.78 23.43
C TYR A 7 -14.59 8.25 23.67
N LEU A 8 -13.77 8.09 22.63
CA LEU A 8 -12.39 7.61 22.77
C LEU A 8 -11.51 8.61 23.52
N VAL A 9 -11.66 9.91 23.23
CA VAL A 9 -11.00 10.97 23.97
C VAL A 9 -11.49 11.00 25.42
N GLY A 10 -12.80 10.89 25.65
CA GLY A 10 -13.39 10.80 26.99
C GLY A 10 -12.87 9.59 27.77
N LEU A 11 -12.77 8.41 27.16
CA LEU A 11 -12.23 7.21 27.79
C LEU A 11 -10.75 7.39 28.15
N ALA A 12 -9.95 7.92 27.23
CA ALA A 12 -8.54 8.19 27.47
C ALA A 12 -8.34 9.23 28.60
N LEU A 13 -9.20 10.26 28.64
CA LEU A 13 -9.22 11.24 29.72
C LEU A 13 -9.62 10.58 31.05
N ILE A 14 -10.60 9.68 31.09
CA ILE A 14 -10.98 8.93 32.31
C ILE A 14 -9.80 8.10 32.82
N PHE A 15 -9.10 7.37 31.94
CA PHE A 15 -7.93 6.56 32.30
C PHE A 15 -6.73 7.38 32.80
N LEU A 16 -6.66 8.67 32.48
CA LEU A 16 -5.62 9.59 32.97
C LEU A 16 -6.05 10.36 34.22
N PHE A 17 -7.27 10.91 34.22
CA PHE A 17 -7.78 11.82 35.25
C PHE A 17 -8.32 11.11 36.48
N VAL A 18 -8.94 9.93 36.36
CA VAL A 18 -9.42 9.19 37.54
C VAL A 18 -8.24 8.75 38.42
N PRO A 19 -7.15 8.15 37.89
CA PRO A 19 -5.98 7.85 38.70
C PRO A 19 -5.26 9.10 39.25
N MET A 20 -5.26 10.22 38.52
CA MET A 20 -4.74 11.50 39.03
C MET A 20 -5.57 12.05 40.20
N ALA A 21 -6.90 12.06 40.08
CA ALA A 21 -7.82 12.52 41.12
C ALA A 21 -7.76 11.62 42.37
N MET A 22 -7.48 10.33 42.19
CA MET A 22 -7.23 9.37 43.28
C MET A 22 -5.80 9.45 43.86
N GLY A 23 -4.95 10.38 43.41
CA GLY A 23 -3.56 10.52 43.87
C GLY A 23 -2.61 9.39 43.45
N LYS A 24 -3.08 8.46 42.61
CA LYS A 24 -2.31 7.30 42.11
C LYS A 24 -1.42 7.63 40.91
N LEU A 25 -1.70 8.73 40.22
CA LEU A 25 -0.87 9.27 39.13
C LEU A 25 -0.47 10.71 39.46
N LYS A 26 0.83 11.00 39.42
CA LYS A 26 1.32 12.38 39.61
C LYS A 26 1.14 13.18 38.30
N PRO A 27 0.71 14.46 38.34
CA PRO A 27 0.58 15.29 37.13
C PRO A 27 1.87 15.36 36.29
N ARG A 28 3.03 15.37 36.95
CA ARG A 28 4.35 15.31 36.29
C ARG A 28 4.53 14.02 35.46
N THR A 29 4.03 12.89 35.94
CA THR A 29 4.06 11.61 35.20
C THR A 29 3.19 11.67 33.95
N VAL A 30 2.01 12.31 34.03
CA VAL A 30 1.16 12.53 32.85
C VAL A 30 1.84 13.44 31.84
N LEU A 31 2.46 14.54 32.30
CA LEU A 31 3.20 15.44 31.43
C LEU A 31 4.36 14.71 30.72
N HIS A 32 5.14 13.89 31.44
CA HIS A 32 6.20 13.09 30.85
C HIS A 32 5.67 12.07 29.85
N LEU A 33 4.54 11.42 30.13
CA LEU A 33 3.90 10.50 29.19
C LEU A 33 3.45 11.21 27.91
N VAL A 34 2.85 12.39 28.03
CA VAL A 34 2.45 13.21 26.87
C VAL A 34 3.66 13.64 26.05
N GLN A 35 4.72 14.11 26.70
CA GLN A 35 5.99 14.48 26.05
C GLN A 35 6.64 13.28 25.36
N HIS A 36 6.64 12.11 25.99
CA HIS A 36 7.13 10.87 25.40
C HIS A 36 6.32 10.47 24.17
N CYS A 37 5.00 10.40 24.27
CA CYS A 37 4.11 10.10 23.14
C CYS A 37 4.30 11.09 21.99
N HIS A 38 4.45 12.38 22.31
CA HIS A 38 4.70 13.43 21.32
C HIS A 38 6.06 13.25 20.61
N ALA A 39 7.13 12.96 21.35
CA ALA A 39 8.45 12.69 20.79
C ALA A 39 8.45 11.42 19.91
N VAL A 40 7.72 10.38 20.32
CA VAL A 40 7.54 9.14 19.56
C VAL A 40 6.78 9.40 18.26
N LEU A 41 5.69 10.17 18.32
CA LEU A 41 4.89 10.56 17.15
C LEU A 41 5.75 11.28 16.11
N LEU A 42 6.55 12.24 16.56
CA LEU A 42 7.48 12.98 15.72
C LEU A 42 8.67 12.15 15.24
N ASN A 43 8.96 11.03 15.90
CA ASN A 43 10.07 10.14 15.58
C ASN A 43 11.40 10.90 15.49
N GLY A 44 11.67 11.74 16.49
CA GLY A 44 12.87 12.57 16.58
C GLY A 44 12.97 13.71 15.56
N LYS A 45 11.92 13.96 14.76
CA LYS A 45 11.89 15.05 13.78
C LYS A 45 11.25 16.31 14.38
N SER A 46 11.58 17.48 13.84
CA SER A 46 10.76 18.67 14.06
C SER A 46 9.38 18.49 13.42
N HIS A 47 8.37 19.22 13.90
CA HIS A 47 7.01 19.17 13.35
C HIS A 47 7.00 19.44 11.84
N LEU A 48 7.79 20.40 11.36
CA LEU A 48 7.88 20.73 9.94
C LEU A 48 8.46 19.57 9.11
N ARG A 49 9.53 18.93 9.59
CA ARG A 49 10.14 17.77 8.89
C ARG A 49 9.25 16.53 8.95
N TRP A 50 8.55 16.33 10.06
CA TRP A 50 7.57 15.25 10.19
C TRP A 50 6.41 15.45 9.21
N PHE A 51 5.83 16.65 9.19
CA PHE A 51 4.70 16.99 8.33
C PHE A 51 5.10 16.96 6.85
N GLY A 52 6.25 17.52 6.49
CA GLY A 52 6.80 17.42 5.13
C GLY A 52 7.03 15.96 4.71
N GLY A 53 7.49 15.12 5.63
CA GLY A 53 7.62 13.68 5.39
C GLY A 53 6.29 12.97 5.16
N LEU A 54 5.26 13.31 5.94
CA LEU A 54 3.91 12.80 5.75
C LEU A 54 3.36 13.20 4.38
N LEU A 55 3.44 14.50 4.03
CA LEU A 55 3.02 15.02 2.72
C LEU A 55 3.75 14.30 1.58
N PHE A 56 5.07 14.12 1.69
CA PHE A 56 5.86 13.41 0.70
C PHE A 56 5.41 11.96 0.50
N GLY A 57 5.00 11.27 1.57
CA GLY A 57 4.49 9.90 1.48
C GLY A 57 3.09 9.81 0.86
N ILE A 58 2.19 10.73 1.20
CA ILE A 58 0.80 10.70 0.71
C ILE A 58 0.61 11.35 -0.66
N LEU A 59 1.61 12.10 -1.14
CA LEU A 59 1.52 12.84 -2.40
C LEU A 59 1.15 11.94 -3.58
N PRO A 60 1.81 10.79 -3.83
CA PRO A 60 1.48 9.96 -5.00
C PRO A 60 0.06 9.35 -4.94
N PRO A 61 -0.42 8.80 -3.81
CA PRO A 61 -1.82 8.37 -3.68
C PRO A 61 -2.82 9.51 -3.88
N VAL A 62 -2.55 10.71 -3.34
CA VAL A 62 -3.40 11.88 -3.53
C VAL A 62 -3.49 12.25 -5.01
N VAL A 63 -2.34 12.36 -5.70
CA VAL A 63 -2.27 12.62 -7.14
C VAL A 63 -3.08 11.59 -7.91
N TRP A 64 -2.92 10.30 -7.63
CA TRP A 64 -3.74 9.25 -8.26
C TRP A 64 -5.23 9.46 -8.03
N THR A 65 -5.70 9.70 -6.80
CA THR A 65 -7.14 9.89 -6.53
C THR A 65 -7.73 11.11 -7.22
N LEU A 66 -6.96 12.20 -7.31
CA LEU A 66 -7.37 13.40 -8.03
C LEU A 66 -7.43 13.13 -9.54
N SER A 67 -6.41 12.50 -10.11
CA SER A 67 -6.39 12.09 -11.52
C SER A 67 -7.56 11.16 -11.86
N PHE A 68 -7.87 10.18 -11.01
CA PHE A 68 -9.01 9.28 -11.18
C PHE A 68 -10.34 10.06 -11.23
N LYS A 69 -10.53 11.03 -10.33
CA LYS A 69 -11.74 11.89 -10.35
C LYS A 69 -11.79 12.76 -11.60
N MET A 70 -10.65 13.26 -12.07
CA MET A 70 -10.56 14.11 -13.26
C MET A 70 -10.69 13.34 -14.57
N ALA A 71 -10.48 12.02 -14.57
CA ALA A 71 -10.64 11.17 -15.77
C ALA A 71 -12.01 11.31 -16.45
N ARG A 72 -13.07 11.64 -15.71
CA ARG A 72 -14.39 11.89 -16.28
C ARG A 72 -14.47 13.11 -17.20
N LYS A 73 -13.53 14.05 -17.06
CA LYS A 73 -13.45 15.27 -17.87
C LYS A 73 -12.68 15.07 -19.17
N LEU A 74 -12.10 13.88 -19.39
CA LEU A 74 -11.41 13.57 -20.64
C LEU A 74 -12.43 13.62 -21.81
N PRO A 75 -12.17 14.41 -22.86
CA PRO A 75 -13.07 14.52 -24.00
C PRO A 75 -13.29 13.18 -24.67
N ASN A 76 -14.50 12.92 -25.17
CA ASN A 76 -14.88 11.60 -25.70
C ASN A 76 -14.05 11.21 -26.93
N GLU A 77 -13.66 12.19 -27.74
CA GLU A 77 -12.81 12.04 -28.92
C GLU A 77 -11.39 11.53 -28.60
N TRP A 78 -10.90 11.70 -27.36
CA TRP A 78 -9.61 11.18 -26.94
C TRP A 78 -9.69 9.77 -26.36
N ARG A 79 -10.92 9.27 -26.13
CA ARG A 79 -11.12 8.02 -25.44
C ARG A 79 -11.08 6.84 -26.43
N PRO A 80 -10.29 5.79 -26.15
CA PRO A 80 -10.19 4.64 -27.04
C PRO A 80 -11.48 3.81 -27.13
N GLN A 81 -11.55 2.88 -28.08
CA GLN A 81 -12.66 1.93 -28.13
C GLN A 81 -12.69 1.01 -26.91
N ILE A 82 -13.86 0.88 -26.28
CA ILE A 82 -14.10 -0.01 -25.14
C ILE A 82 -14.09 -1.48 -25.60
N ARG A 83 -13.30 -2.31 -24.91
CA ARG A 83 -13.17 -3.74 -25.22
C ARG A 83 -14.00 -4.59 -24.26
N THR A 84 -14.96 -5.35 -24.81
CA THR A 84 -15.85 -6.22 -24.02
C THR A 84 -15.49 -7.70 -24.11
N LEU A 85 -14.83 -8.13 -25.20
CA LEU A 85 -14.57 -9.55 -25.47
C LEU A 85 -13.17 -10.04 -25.12
N LEU A 86 -12.22 -9.13 -24.88
CA LEU A 86 -10.83 -9.49 -24.66
C LEU A 86 -10.61 -10.19 -23.32
N LEU A 87 -11.01 -9.56 -22.22
CA LEU A 87 -10.78 -10.11 -20.87
C LEU A 87 -11.45 -11.48 -20.64
N PRO A 88 -12.70 -11.73 -21.08
CA PRO A 88 -13.28 -13.08 -20.99
C PRO A 88 -12.45 -14.16 -21.70
N ARG A 89 -11.88 -13.84 -22.88
CA ARG A 89 -11.05 -14.77 -23.65
C ARG A 89 -9.71 -15.02 -22.96
N LEU A 90 -9.08 -13.97 -22.44
CA LEU A 90 -7.83 -14.07 -21.69
C LEU A 90 -8.00 -14.84 -20.38
N GLU A 91 -9.11 -14.63 -19.65
CA GLU A 91 -9.43 -15.42 -18.46
C GLU A 91 -9.61 -16.89 -18.80
N ALA A 92 -10.40 -17.21 -19.84
CA ALA A 92 -10.62 -18.59 -20.26
C ALA A 92 -9.29 -19.28 -20.62
N LEU A 93 -8.39 -18.58 -21.32
CA LEU A 93 -7.05 -19.07 -21.61
C LEU A 93 -6.24 -19.28 -20.33
N LEU A 94 -6.17 -18.26 -19.45
CA LEU A 94 -5.41 -18.27 -18.20
C LEU A 94 -5.82 -19.43 -17.28
N LEU A 95 -7.13 -19.68 -17.14
CA LEU A 95 -7.69 -20.68 -16.22
C LEU A 95 -7.76 -22.10 -16.82
N SER A 96 -7.52 -22.24 -18.13
CA SER A 96 -7.39 -23.55 -18.77
C SER A 96 -6.20 -24.35 -18.19
N PRO A 97 -6.20 -25.69 -18.24
CA PRO A 97 -5.06 -26.49 -17.80
C PRO A 97 -3.73 -26.06 -18.45
N GLY A 98 -3.76 -25.76 -19.76
CA GLY A 98 -2.60 -25.25 -20.50
C GLY A 98 -2.16 -23.86 -20.04
N GLY A 99 -3.10 -22.94 -19.81
CA GLY A 99 -2.80 -21.60 -19.31
C GLY A 99 -2.15 -21.60 -17.92
N ILE A 100 -2.61 -22.48 -17.03
CA ILE A 100 -1.99 -22.68 -15.71
C ILE A 100 -0.57 -23.21 -15.86
N ALA A 101 -0.35 -24.23 -16.69
CA ALA A 101 0.98 -24.78 -16.93
C ALA A 101 1.94 -23.71 -17.50
N VAL A 102 1.52 -22.98 -18.54
CA VAL A 102 2.33 -21.92 -19.17
C VAL A 102 2.62 -20.79 -18.18
N SER A 103 1.63 -20.35 -17.40
CA SER A 103 1.82 -19.28 -16.42
C SER A 103 2.77 -19.70 -15.30
N THR A 104 2.69 -20.96 -14.83
CA THR A 104 3.62 -21.51 -13.84
C THR A 104 5.04 -21.58 -14.40
N LEU A 105 5.21 -22.01 -15.65
CA LEU A 105 6.52 -22.02 -16.31
C LEU A 105 7.09 -20.61 -16.48
N ALA A 106 6.25 -19.63 -16.80
CA ALA A 106 6.66 -18.22 -16.91
C ALA A 106 7.16 -17.63 -15.58
N LEU A 107 6.75 -18.19 -14.44
CA LEU A 107 7.24 -17.81 -13.11
C LEU A 107 8.57 -18.49 -12.72
N LEU A 108 9.02 -19.51 -13.45
CA LEU A 108 10.28 -20.20 -13.12
C LEU A 108 11.50 -19.27 -13.17
N PRO A 109 11.74 -18.46 -14.22
CA PRO A 109 12.91 -17.59 -14.26
C PRO A 109 13.02 -16.63 -13.05
N PRO A 110 11.98 -15.85 -12.68
CA PRO A 110 12.07 -14.98 -11.50
C PRO A 110 12.19 -15.77 -10.19
N VAL A 111 11.53 -16.93 -10.05
CA VAL A 111 11.65 -17.79 -8.87
C VAL A 111 13.07 -18.31 -8.70
N LEU A 112 13.69 -18.79 -9.79
CA LEU A 112 15.08 -19.27 -9.79
C LEU A 112 16.08 -18.15 -9.54
N TYR A 113 15.80 -16.94 -10.04
CA TYR A 113 16.59 -15.75 -9.72
C TYR A 113 16.53 -15.43 -8.21
N LEU A 114 15.33 -15.38 -7.63
CA LEU A 114 15.13 -15.07 -6.21
C LEU A 114 15.70 -16.15 -5.29
N ARG A 115 15.59 -17.43 -5.68
CA ARG A 115 16.18 -18.57 -4.95
C ARG A 115 17.66 -18.34 -4.64
N ARG A 116 18.43 -17.78 -5.59
CA ARG A 116 19.88 -17.52 -5.41
C ARG A 116 20.18 -16.38 -4.44
N LYS A 117 19.17 -15.67 -3.95
CA LYS A 117 19.29 -14.48 -3.11
C LYS A 117 18.78 -14.67 -1.68
N VAL A 118 18.26 -15.85 -1.35
CA VAL A 118 17.68 -16.15 -0.03
C VAL A 118 18.35 -17.38 0.59
N GLN A 119 18.48 -17.38 1.91
CA GLN A 119 19.05 -18.52 2.64
C GLN A 119 18.08 -19.72 2.64
N ASP A 120 16.79 -19.49 2.93
CA ASP A 120 15.74 -20.50 2.83
C ASP A 120 14.86 -20.25 1.59
N PRO A 121 15.03 -21.05 0.51
CA PRO A 121 14.27 -20.86 -0.72
C PRO A 121 12.86 -21.47 -0.69
N ARG A 122 12.50 -22.26 0.32
CA ARG A 122 11.21 -22.99 0.35
C ARG A 122 10.00 -22.07 0.13
N PRO A 123 9.90 -20.89 0.78
CA PRO A 123 8.77 -19.98 0.56
C PRO A 123 8.73 -19.40 -0.86
N ILE A 124 9.88 -19.26 -1.52
CA ILE A 124 9.95 -18.69 -2.88
C ILE A 124 9.33 -19.63 -3.91
N TYR A 125 9.45 -20.95 -3.72
CA TYR A 125 8.82 -21.92 -4.62
C TYR A 125 7.29 -21.91 -4.54
N LEU A 126 6.68 -21.41 -3.44
CA LEU A 126 5.23 -21.26 -3.34
C LEU A 126 4.68 -20.27 -4.37
N LEU A 127 5.52 -19.36 -4.90
CA LEU A 127 5.11 -18.44 -5.97
C LEU A 127 4.71 -19.19 -7.25
N LEU A 128 5.25 -20.40 -7.48
CA LEU A 128 4.85 -21.25 -8.61
C LEU A 128 3.40 -21.75 -8.49
N LEU A 129 2.83 -21.73 -7.29
CA LEU A 129 1.43 -22.08 -7.06
C LEU A 129 0.47 -20.93 -7.35
N TYR A 130 0.97 -19.71 -7.64
CA TYR A 130 0.14 -18.53 -7.85
C TYR A 130 -0.94 -18.71 -8.94
N PRO A 131 -0.65 -19.26 -10.14
CA PRO A 131 -1.69 -19.48 -11.14
C PRO A 131 -2.77 -20.45 -10.68
N ALA A 132 -2.38 -21.55 -10.03
CA ALA A 132 -3.31 -22.52 -9.46
C ALA A 132 -4.15 -21.93 -8.32
N TRP A 133 -3.55 -21.08 -7.49
CA TRP A 133 -4.24 -20.35 -6.43
C TRP A 133 -5.29 -19.39 -6.98
N ILE A 134 -4.97 -18.62 -8.03
CA ILE A 134 -5.94 -17.76 -8.72
C ILE A 134 -7.10 -18.58 -9.29
N LYS A 135 -6.82 -19.71 -9.93
CA LYS A 135 -7.86 -20.63 -10.43
C LYS A 135 -8.75 -21.18 -9.32
N ALA A 136 -8.15 -21.59 -8.20
CA ALA A 136 -8.91 -22.09 -7.06
C ALA A 136 -9.82 -20.99 -6.49
N LEU A 137 -9.32 -19.77 -6.31
CA LEU A 137 -10.12 -18.65 -5.82
C LEU A 137 -11.24 -18.26 -6.79
N ASN A 138 -11.00 -18.31 -8.10
CA ASN A 138 -12.04 -18.10 -9.12
C ASN A 138 -13.13 -19.16 -9.03
N ALA A 139 -12.76 -20.44 -8.97
CA ALA A 139 -13.71 -21.54 -8.82
C ALA A 139 -14.53 -21.42 -7.52
N VAL A 140 -13.88 -21.07 -6.40
CA VAL A 140 -14.57 -20.81 -5.13
C VAL A 140 -15.51 -19.63 -5.28
N ALA A 141 -15.08 -18.50 -5.85
CA ALA A 141 -15.91 -17.31 -6.00
C ALA A 141 -17.17 -17.57 -6.82
N LEU A 142 -17.04 -18.27 -7.95
CA LEU A 142 -18.17 -18.58 -8.83
C LEU A 142 -19.05 -19.71 -8.28
N GLY A 143 -18.48 -20.66 -7.54
CA GLY A 143 -19.23 -21.75 -6.88
C GLY A 143 -19.84 -21.37 -5.54
N THR A 144 -19.56 -20.18 -5.00
CA THR A 144 -20.11 -19.74 -3.71
C THR A 144 -21.58 -19.38 -3.88
N THR A 145 -22.45 -20.00 -3.08
CA THR A 145 -23.87 -19.62 -3.01
C THR A 145 -24.01 -18.21 -2.49
N TRP A 146 -24.97 -17.47 -3.04
CA TRP A 146 -25.25 -16.11 -2.59
C TRP A 146 -26.14 -16.15 -1.36
N THR A 147 -25.59 -15.74 -0.22
CA THR A 147 -26.34 -15.45 1.01
C THR A 147 -25.88 -14.13 1.58
N ASP A 148 -26.72 -13.53 2.42
CA ASP A 148 -26.42 -12.27 3.12
C ASP A 148 -25.06 -12.28 3.81
N PHE A 149 -24.66 -13.43 4.39
CA PHE A 149 -23.37 -13.57 5.04
C PHE A 149 -22.20 -13.42 4.05
N GLN A 150 -22.24 -14.11 2.90
CA GLN A 150 -21.15 -14.00 1.93
C GLN A 150 -21.13 -12.63 1.25
N ASP A 151 -22.29 -12.01 1.03
CA ASP A 151 -22.39 -10.66 0.50
C ASP A 151 -21.75 -9.63 1.46
N VAL A 152 -22.07 -9.70 2.75
CA VAL A 152 -21.45 -8.84 3.77
C VAL A 152 -19.95 -9.15 3.91
N LEU A 153 -19.55 -10.42 3.90
CA LEU A 153 -18.14 -10.78 3.96
C LEU A 153 -17.36 -10.23 2.77
N ALA A 154 -17.87 -10.41 1.55
CA ALA A 154 -17.23 -9.87 0.35
C ALA A 154 -17.16 -8.36 0.37
N TRP A 155 -18.21 -7.71 0.85
CA TRP A 155 -18.27 -6.26 1.04
C TRP A 155 -17.24 -5.73 2.03
N VAL A 156 -16.99 -6.43 3.15
CA VAL A 156 -15.98 -6.01 4.12
C VAL A 156 -14.61 -5.90 3.45
N PHE A 157 -14.23 -6.86 2.60
CA PHE A 157 -12.94 -6.82 1.92
C PHE A 157 -12.95 -5.85 0.72
N TYR A 158 -13.88 -6.04 -0.21
CA TYR A 158 -13.96 -5.26 -1.45
C TYR A 158 -14.32 -3.79 -1.20
N GLY A 159 -15.35 -3.54 -0.38
CA GLY A 159 -15.87 -2.20 -0.13
C GLY A 159 -15.08 -1.50 0.98
N VAL A 160 -15.13 -2.03 2.20
CA VAL A 160 -14.61 -1.32 3.38
C VAL A 160 -13.09 -1.32 3.43
N LEU A 161 -12.47 -2.50 3.42
CA LEU A 161 -11.02 -2.64 3.60
C LEU A 161 -10.25 -2.15 2.38
N HIS A 162 -10.80 -2.18 1.17
CA HIS A 162 -10.12 -1.57 0.02
C HIS A 162 -9.79 -0.08 0.26
N PHE A 163 -10.71 0.68 0.85
CA PHE A 163 -10.48 2.10 1.16
C PHE A 163 -9.76 2.32 2.49
N ALA A 164 -10.03 1.50 3.52
CA ALA A 164 -9.45 1.70 4.85
C ALA A 164 -8.01 1.15 4.96
N SER A 165 -7.71 0.02 4.31
CA SER A 165 -6.44 -0.70 4.48
C SER A 165 -5.20 0.09 4.07
N PRO A 166 -5.19 0.99 3.05
CA PRO A 166 -4.02 1.81 2.77
C PRO A 166 -3.62 2.71 3.95
N PHE A 167 -4.59 3.29 4.64
CA PHE A 167 -4.34 4.14 5.81
C PHE A 167 -3.87 3.30 7.01
N LEU A 168 -4.54 2.17 7.26
CA LEU A 168 -4.13 1.22 8.30
C LEU A 168 -2.71 0.70 8.06
N MET A 169 -2.37 0.43 6.80
CA MET A 169 -1.04 -0.03 6.43
C MET A 169 0.01 1.07 6.58
N GLY A 170 -0.29 2.31 6.19
CA GLY A 170 0.60 3.45 6.43
C GLY A 170 0.89 3.66 7.92
N TRP A 171 -0.15 3.57 8.76
CA TRP A 171 -0.03 3.61 10.22
C TRP A 171 0.79 2.44 10.77
N TRP A 172 0.49 1.21 10.32
CA TRP A 172 1.20 0.01 10.74
C TRP A 172 2.68 0.08 10.35
N ALA A 173 3.01 0.49 9.12
CA ALA A 173 4.39 0.67 8.69
C ALA A 173 5.10 1.78 9.48
N TRP A 174 4.41 2.86 9.85
CA TRP A 174 4.98 3.90 10.69
C TRP A 174 5.35 3.38 12.10
N GLY A 175 4.53 2.50 12.67
CA GLY A 175 4.74 1.94 14.02
C GLY A 175 5.69 0.74 14.05
N PHE A 176 5.59 -0.17 13.09
CA PHE A 176 6.21 -1.50 13.12
C PHE A 176 7.31 -1.73 12.10
N ALA A 177 7.51 -0.81 11.14
CA ALA A 177 8.61 -0.87 10.19
C ALA A 177 9.64 0.24 10.47
N PRO A 178 10.83 0.17 9.86
CA PRO A 178 11.83 1.22 9.96
C PRO A 178 11.32 2.59 9.50
N THR A 179 11.90 3.65 10.07
CA THR A 179 11.56 5.02 9.71
C THR A 179 11.74 5.26 8.21
N GLY A 180 10.66 5.68 7.55
CA GLY A 180 10.64 5.93 6.10
C GLY A 180 9.93 4.84 5.28
N ALA A 181 9.74 3.64 5.84
CA ALA A 181 9.02 2.55 5.15
C ALA A 181 7.58 2.95 4.81
N ALA A 182 6.88 3.70 5.67
CA ALA A 182 5.54 4.22 5.40
C ALA A 182 5.50 5.19 4.20
N GLN A 183 6.55 6.00 4.01
CA GLN A 183 6.66 6.90 2.87
C GLN A 183 6.91 6.10 1.58
N ALA A 184 7.81 5.12 1.65
CA ALA A 184 8.06 4.20 0.54
C ALA A 184 6.80 3.40 0.14
N PHE A 185 5.98 3.00 1.11
CA PHE A 185 4.67 2.40 0.86
C PHE A 185 3.74 3.35 0.09
N GLY A 186 3.64 4.61 0.52
CA GLY A 186 2.86 5.63 -0.18
C GLY A 186 3.30 5.81 -1.64
N TRP A 187 4.60 5.85 -1.90
CA TRP A 187 5.14 5.88 -3.27
C TRP A 187 4.81 4.62 -4.08
N ALA A 188 5.01 3.43 -3.51
CA ALA A 188 4.66 2.18 -4.18
C ALA A 188 3.17 2.14 -4.56
N LEU A 189 2.30 2.47 -3.61
CA LEU A 189 0.85 2.48 -3.76
C LEU A 189 0.38 3.52 -4.80
N GLY A 190 0.89 4.75 -4.71
CA GLY A 190 0.44 5.82 -5.61
C GLY A 190 0.90 5.61 -7.05
N LEU A 191 2.17 5.21 -7.26
CA LEU A 191 2.70 5.01 -8.61
C LEU A 191 2.06 3.79 -9.31
N GLN A 192 1.84 2.68 -8.58
CA GLN A 192 1.14 1.52 -9.15
C GLN A 192 -0.29 1.89 -9.53
N ASN A 193 -0.99 2.68 -8.71
CA ASN A 193 -2.38 3.02 -8.94
C ASN A 193 -2.50 4.05 -10.08
N LEU A 194 -1.57 4.99 -10.18
CA LEU A 194 -1.47 5.91 -11.30
C LEU A 194 -1.21 5.16 -12.62
N SER A 195 -0.33 4.16 -12.60
CA SER A 195 -0.09 3.31 -13.77
C SER A 195 -1.31 2.51 -14.17
N GLY A 196 -2.03 1.94 -13.20
CA GLY A 196 -3.28 1.24 -13.47
C GLY A 196 -4.34 2.18 -14.06
N LEU A 197 -4.46 3.42 -13.56
CA LEU A 197 -5.33 4.43 -14.16
C LEU A 197 -4.91 4.76 -15.60
N CYS A 198 -3.62 4.95 -15.87
CA CYS A 198 -3.15 5.19 -17.24
C CYS A 198 -3.54 4.04 -18.17
N ILE A 199 -3.42 2.79 -17.71
CA ILE A 199 -3.87 1.61 -18.47
C ILE A 199 -5.40 1.62 -18.66
N HIS A 200 -6.19 1.95 -17.62
CA HIS A 200 -7.65 2.05 -17.75
C HIS A 200 -8.08 3.06 -18.82
N LEU A 201 -7.36 4.18 -18.92
CA LEU A 201 -7.66 5.24 -19.89
C LEU A 201 -7.19 4.88 -21.31
N ALA A 202 -5.99 4.31 -21.44
CA ALA A 202 -5.43 3.91 -22.73
C ALA A 202 -6.02 2.61 -23.29
N PHE A 203 -6.54 1.76 -22.40
CA PHE A 203 -7.02 0.42 -22.72
C PHE A 203 -8.28 0.08 -21.90
N PRO A 204 -9.41 0.72 -22.21
CA PRO A 204 -10.68 0.52 -21.51
C PRO A 204 -11.24 -0.89 -21.77
N ASN A 205 -11.58 -1.59 -20.69
CA ASN A 205 -12.14 -2.94 -20.74
C ASN A 205 -13.34 -3.09 -19.80
N ALA A 206 -14.34 -3.85 -20.25
CA ALA A 206 -15.49 -4.20 -19.44
C ALA A 206 -15.17 -5.29 -18.42
N ALA A 207 -15.74 -5.15 -17.22
CA ALA A 207 -15.68 -6.14 -16.15
C ALA A 207 -16.82 -7.18 -16.29
N PRO A 208 -16.80 -8.28 -15.50
CA PRO A 208 -17.77 -9.38 -15.63
C PRO A 208 -19.23 -8.97 -15.63
N TRP A 209 -19.60 -8.01 -14.78
CA TRP A 209 -20.96 -7.48 -14.67
C TRP A 209 -21.57 -7.02 -15.99
N TYR A 210 -20.76 -6.57 -16.96
CA TYR A 210 -21.26 -6.11 -18.25
C TYR A 210 -21.89 -7.27 -19.01
N LYS A 211 -21.19 -8.41 -19.08
CA LYS A 211 -21.68 -9.62 -19.74
C LYS A 211 -22.86 -10.24 -18.99
N ASP A 212 -22.93 -10.06 -17.67
CA ASP A 212 -24.05 -10.56 -16.87
C ASP A 212 -25.33 -9.73 -17.07
N THR A 213 -25.18 -8.47 -17.51
CA THR A 213 -26.27 -7.50 -17.60
C THR A 213 -26.78 -7.32 -19.04
N TYR A 214 -25.87 -7.31 -20.01
CA TYR A 214 -26.16 -6.94 -21.39
C TYR A 214 -25.92 -8.09 -22.35
N ASP A 215 -26.77 -8.16 -23.37
CA ASP A 215 -26.60 -9.08 -24.49
C ASP A 215 -25.32 -8.79 -25.28
N ALA A 216 -24.78 -9.81 -25.94
CA ALA A 216 -23.53 -9.71 -26.71
C ALA A 216 -23.60 -8.72 -27.89
N THR A 217 -24.79 -8.32 -28.32
CA THR A 217 -25.03 -7.34 -29.38
C THR A 217 -24.91 -5.89 -28.92
N VAL A 218 -24.95 -5.64 -27.61
CA VAL A 218 -24.86 -4.29 -27.05
C VAL A 218 -23.42 -3.79 -27.12
N VAL A 219 -23.21 -2.69 -27.83
CA VAL A 219 -21.91 -2.02 -27.95
C VAL A 219 -21.84 -0.87 -26.94
N PRO A 220 -20.86 -0.85 -26.02
CA PRO A 220 -20.77 0.20 -25.02
C PRO A 220 -20.17 1.48 -25.59
N ASP A 221 -20.62 2.61 -25.07
CA ASP A 221 -20.03 3.94 -25.26
C ASP A 221 -19.65 4.59 -23.91
N TYR A 222 -19.16 5.83 -23.93
CA TYR A 222 -18.73 6.54 -22.73
C TYR A 222 -19.85 7.22 -21.93
N PHE A 223 -21.10 7.13 -22.39
CA PHE A 223 -22.28 7.55 -21.67
C PHE A 223 -22.92 6.41 -20.86
N PHE A 224 -22.43 5.17 -21.03
CA PHE A 224 -22.88 4.03 -20.23
C PHE A 224 -22.75 4.31 -18.73
N PRO A 225 -23.82 4.08 -17.95
CA PRO A 225 -23.75 4.22 -16.50
C PRO A 225 -22.89 3.11 -15.90
N GLY A 226 -22.18 3.43 -14.82
CA GLY A 226 -21.49 2.39 -14.05
C GLY A 226 -22.47 1.46 -13.31
N SER A 227 -22.05 0.21 -13.13
CA SER A 227 -22.83 -0.82 -12.42
C SER A 227 -22.24 -1.13 -11.05
N ALA A 228 -23.11 -1.31 -10.05
CA ALA A 228 -22.72 -1.82 -8.74
C ALA A 228 -22.42 -3.32 -8.73
N ALA A 229 -22.74 -4.04 -9.82
CA ALA A 229 -22.56 -5.49 -9.95
C ALA A 229 -23.16 -6.25 -8.76
N GLY A 230 -22.43 -7.22 -8.19
CA GLY A 230 -22.87 -7.98 -7.01
C GLY A 230 -23.14 -7.13 -5.77
N LEU A 231 -22.65 -5.88 -5.68
CA LEU A 231 -22.92 -5.00 -4.55
C LEU A 231 -24.38 -4.55 -4.47
N VAL A 232 -25.19 -4.76 -5.52
CA VAL A 232 -26.65 -4.58 -5.43
C VAL A 232 -27.24 -5.48 -4.34
N ARG A 233 -26.70 -6.70 -4.16
CA ARG A 233 -27.13 -7.59 -3.08
C ARG A 233 -26.74 -7.05 -1.71
N VAL A 234 -25.56 -6.46 -1.59
CA VAL A 234 -25.10 -5.80 -0.34
C VAL A 234 -25.97 -4.60 0.01
N ASP A 235 -26.33 -3.78 -0.98
CA ASP A 235 -27.30 -2.68 -0.82
C ASP A 235 -28.62 -3.21 -0.24
N ALA A 236 -29.13 -4.36 -0.74
CA ALA A 236 -30.34 -4.99 -0.23
C ALA A 236 -30.20 -5.47 1.23
N VAL A 237 -29.11 -6.16 1.57
CA VAL A 237 -28.84 -6.65 2.94
C VAL A 237 -28.75 -5.48 3.95
N LEU A 238 -28.12 -4.37 3.56
CA LEU A 238 -27.95 -3.21 4.43
C LEU A 238 -29.17 -2.26 4.42
N GLY A 239 -30.16 -2.50 3.56
CA GLY A 239 -31.29 -1.58 3.37
C GLY A 239 -30.86 -0.20 2.84
N THR A 240 -29.81 -0.15 2.00
CA THR A 240 -29.28 1.10 1.45
C THR A 240 -29.27 1.09 -0.08
N HIS A 241 -28.88 2.23 -0.67
CA HIS A 241 -28.59 2.35 -2.11
C HIS A 241 -27.21 2.96 -2.33
N LEU A 242 -26.30 2.77 -1.38
CA LEU A 242 -25.01 3.46 -1.34
C LEU A 242 -24.18 3.09 -2.57
N TYR A 243 -24.07 1.79 -2.85
CA TYR A 243 -23.22 1.29 -3.93
C TYR A 243 -23.86 1.53 -5.30
N THR A 244 -25.16 1.30 -5.43
CA THR A 244 -25.91 1.59 -6.64
C THR A 244 -25.76 3.06 -7.04
N LYS A 245 -25.84 4.00 -6.09
CA LYS A 245 -25.64 5.43 -6.37
C LYS A 245 -24.18 5.79 -6.65
N ALA A 246 -23.23 5.19 -5.92
CA ALA A 246 -21.81 5.49 -6.07
C ALA A 246 -21.26 5.01 -7.43
N PHE A 247 -21.54 3.77 -7.81
CA PHE A 247 -21.03 3.19 -9.05
C PHE A 247 -21.63 3.81 -10.30
N ARG A 248 -22.91 4.22 -10.27
CA ARG A 248 -23.53 5.00 -11.36
C ARG A 248 -22.75 6.26 -11.69
N LYS A 249 -22.05 6.86 -10.72
CA LYS A 249 -21.26 8.08 -10.87
C LYS A 249 -19.76 7.82 -11.05
N SER A 250 -19.33 6.57 -11.30
CA SER A 250 -17.92 6.22 -11.47
C SER A 250 -17.26 7.05 -12.58
N PRO A 251 -16.12 7.69 -12.33
CA PRO A 251 -15.35 8.41 -13.36
C PRO A 251 -14.83 7.52 -14.48
N VAL A 252 -14.57 6.24 -14.18
CA VAL A 252 -14.01 5.24 -15.09
C VAL A 252 -14.87 3.99 -14.98
N VAL A 253 -15.82 3.83 -15.91
CA VAL A 253 -16.77 2.70 -15.91
C VAL A 253 -16.10 1.42 -16.46
N PHE A 254 -15.35 1.54 -17.54
CA PHE A 254 -14.68 0.42 -18.23
C PHE A 254 -13.18 0.34 -17.87
N GLY A 255 -12.89 0.35 -16.57
CA GLY A 255 -11.52 0.27 -16.02
C GLY A 255 -11.22 -1.07 -15.33
N ALA A 256 -11.54 -2.20 -15.96
CA ALA A 256 -11.38 -3.51 -15.33
C ALA A 256 -9.91 -3.95 -15.19
N LEU A 257 -9.12 -3.82 -16.25
CA LEU A 257 -7.72 -4.30 -16.32
C LEU A 257 -6.74 -3.12 -16.20
N PRO A 258 -5.80 -3.11 -15.25
CA PRO A 258 -5.58 -4.08 -14.17
C PRO A 258 -6.52 -3.85 -12.98
N SER A 259 -6.69 -4.87 -12.13
CA SER A 259 -7.41 -4.71 -10.88
C SER A 259 -6.61 -3.90 -9.86
N LEU A 260 -7.03 -2.68 -9.58
CA LEU A 260 -6.45 -1.84 -8.53
C LEU A 260 -6.73 -2.36 -7.12
N HIS A 261 -7.82 -3.12 -6.93
CA HIS A 261 -8.09 -3.86 -5.70
C HIS A 261 -6.99 -4.90 -5.44
N ALA A 262 -6.67 -5.70 -6.46
CA ALA A 262 -5.62 -6.70 -6.37
C ALA A 262 -4.23 -6.07 -6.20
N ALA A 263 -3.92 -5.02 -6.96
CA ALA A 263 -2.65 -4.30 -6.85
C ALA A 263 -2.46 -3.69 -5.45
N THR A 264 -3.51 -3.09 -4.88
CA THR A 264 -3.46 -2.51 -3.53
C THR A 264 -3.25 -3.61 -2.47
N ALA A 265 -4.00 -4.71 -2.55
CA ALA A 265 -3.86 -5.81 -1.60
C ALA A 265 -2.48 -6.49 -1.69
N MET A 266 -1.95 -6.66 -2.90
CA MET A 266 -0.61 -7.20 -3.11
C MET A 266 0.48 -6.25 -2.58
N CYS A 267 0.32 -4.93 -2.76
CA CYS A 267 1.27 -3.96 -2.24
C CYS A 267 1.32 -4.00 -0.70
N ILE A 268 0.15 -4.09 -0.06
CA ILE A 268 0.06 -4.27 1.40
C ILE A 268 0.75 -5.59 1.80
N ALA A 269 0.44 -6.69 1.11
CA ALA A 269 1.05 -8.00 1.36
C ALA A 269 2.58 -7.96 1.27
N CYS A 270 3.17 -7.31 0.26
CA CYS A 270 4.63 -7.23 0.12
C CYS A 270 5.29 -6.53 1.31
N PHE A 271 4.74 -5.42 1.77
CA PHE A 271 5.28 -4.70 2.93
C PHE A 271 5.03 -5.44 4.25
N VAL A 272 3.87 -6.08 4.42
CA VAL A 272 3.58 -6.88 5.61
C VAL A 272 4.45 -8.13 5.67
N VAL A 273 4.69 -8.82 4.55
CA VAL A 273 5.63 -9.95 4.48
C VAL A 273 7.04 -9.50 4.83
N ARG A 274 7.47 -8.33 4.35
CA ARG A 274 8.81 -7.79 4.62
C ARG A 274 9.04 -7.51 6.11
N TYR A 275 8.05 -6.96 6.82
CA TYR A 275 8.24 -6.44 8.18
C TYR A 275 7.50 -7.22 9.28
N GLY A 276 6.54 -8.08 8.93
CA GLY A 276 5.64 -8.77 9.87
C GLY A 276 5.99 -10.22 10.17
N GLY A 277 7.09 -10.74 9.61
CA GLY A 277 7.54 -12.12 9.82
C GLY A 277 6.50 -13.17 9.40
N LYS A 278 6.48 -14.33 10.07
CA LYS A 278 5.58 -15.45 9.73
C LYS A 278 4.10 -15.11 9.89
N ALA A 279 3.74 -14.40 10.97
CA ALA A 279 2.37 -13.96 11.20
C ALA A 279 1.92 -12.95 10.13
N GLY A 280 2.81 -12.02 9.75
CA GLY A 280 2.59 -11.10 8.64
C GLY A 280 2.37 -11.82 7.32
N ALA A 281 3.17 -12.86 7.02
CA ALA A 281 3.00 -13.65 5.80
C ALA A 281 1.66 -14.41 5.78
N ALA A 282 1.23 -14.99 6.90
CA ALA A 282 -0.08 -15.64 7.02
C ALA A 282 -1.23 -14.64 6.82
N PHE A 283 -1.15 -13.47 7.46
CA PHE A 283 -2.11 -12.38 7.27
C PHE A 283 -2.16 -11.92 5.81
N ALA A 284 -1.00 -11.73 5.17
CA ALA A 284 -0.91 -11.30 3.79
C ALA A 284 -1.60 -12.30 2.84
N LEU A 285 -1.38 -13.60 3.02
CA LEU A 285 -2.03 -14.66 2.24
C LEU A 285 -3.55 -14.65 2.45
N MET A 286 -4.01 -14.58 3.70
CA MET A 286 -5.43 -14.51 4.03
C MET A 286 -6.10 -13.28 3.41
N TYR A 287 -5.53 -12.10 3.64
CA TYR A 287 -6.08 -10.83 3.19
C TYR A 287 -6.16 -10.74 1.65
N THR A 288 -5.09 -11.14 0.96
CA THR A 288 -5.09 -11.17 -0.51
C THR A 288 -6.07 -12.21 -1.06
N SER A 289 -6.16 -13.40 -0.45
CA SER A 289 -7.13 -14.42 -0.84
C SER A 289 -8.57 -13.90 -0.75
N LEU A 290 -8.91 -13.27 0.37
CA LEU A 290 -10.26 -12.74 0.61
C LEU A 290 -10.56 -11.57 -0.34
N MET A 291 -9.63 -10.64 -0.54
CA MET A 291 -9.80 -9.56 -1.52
C MET A 291 -10.01 -10.10 -2.94
N PHE A 292 -9.19 -11.06 -3.38
CA PHE A 292 -9.26 -11.64 -4.71
C PHE A 292 -10.58 -12.40 -4.90
N TRP A 293 -10.97 -13.21 -3.92
CA TRP A 293 -12.27 -13.86 -3.90
C TRP A 293 -13.41 -12.83 -3.99
N SER A 294 -13.40 -11.77 -3.16
CA SER A 294 -14.47 -10.77 -3.14
C SER A 294 -14.62 -10.03 -4.47
N THR A 295 -13.52 -9.67 -5.13
CA THR A 295 -13.58 -8.98 -6.43
C THR A 295 -14.23 -9.81 -7.53
N GLN A 296 -14.03 -11.13 -7.51
CA GLN A 296 -14.63 -12.07 -8.46
C GLN A 296 -16.06 -12.44 -8.05
N TYR A 297 -16.31 -12.69 -6.76
CA TYR A 297 -17.62 -13.00 -6.19
C TYR A 297 -18.65 -11.87 -6.40
N LEU A 298 -18.18 -10.61 -6.39
CA LEU A 298 -19.00 -9.43 -6.70
C LEU A 298 -19.01 -9.08 -8.19
N HIS A 299 -18.36 -9.88 -9.05
CA HIS A 299 -18.34 -9.74 -10.50
C HIS A 299 -17.75 -8.40 -11.00
N HIS A 300 -16.80 -7.83 -10.23
CA HIS A 300 -16.12 -6.59 -10.57
C HIS A 300 -14.82 -6.80 -11.35
N HIS A 301 -14.23 -7.99 -11.28
CA HIS A 301 -12.98 -8.29 -11.99
C HIS A 301 -12.93 -9.74 -12.47
N TYR A 302 -12.31 -9.91 -13.63
CA TYR A 302 -11.84 -11.19 -14.14
C TYR A 302 -10.53 -11.59 -13.43
N ALA A 303 -10.24 -12.88 -13.35
CA ALA A 303 -9.02 -13.43 -12.76
C ALA A 303 -7.75 -12.87 -13.42
N VAL A 304 -7.79 -12.60 -14.74
CA VAL A 304 -6.68 -11.98 -15.47
C VAL A 304 -6.38 -10.56 -14.98
N ASP A 305 -7.41 -9.82 -14.52
CA ASP A 305 -7.25 -8.47 -13.97
C ASP A 305 -6.45 -8.50 -12.67
N LEU A 306 -6.69 -9.54 -11.85
CA LEU A 306 -5.98 -9.77 -10.58
C LEU A 306 -4.51 -10.13 -10.83
N VAL A 307 -4.23 -10.96 -11.85
CA VAL A 307 -2.86 -11.29 -12.26
C VAL A 307 -2.11 -10.03 -12.70
N ALA A 308 -2.71 -9.23 -13.57
CA ALA A 308 -2.10 -7.97 -14.03
C ALA A 308 -1.88 -6.97 -12.89
N GLY A 309 -2.86 -6.83 -11.99
CA GLY A 309 -2.75 -5.97 -10.81
C GLY A 309 -1.63 -6.43 -9.86
N SER A 310 -1.53 -7.74 -9.62
CA SER A 310 -0.45 -8.33 -8.81
C SER A 310 0.92 -8.11 -9.44
N ALA A 311 1.04 -8.28 -10.76
CA ALA A 311 2.29 -8.06 -11.49
C ALA A 311 2.77 -6.61 -11.40
N ILE A 312 1.87 -5.63 -11.59
CA ILE A 312 2.19 -4.20 -11.44
C ILE A 312 2.63 -3.89 -10.01
N SER A 313 1.93 -4.44 -9.01
CA SER A 313 2.31 -4.24 -7.62
C SER A 313 3.69 -4.79 -7.28
N LEU A 314 4.00 -6.01 -7.73
CA LEU A 314 5.31 -6.62 -7.54
C LEU A 314 6.42 -5.83 -8.24
N ALA A 315 6.16 -5.30 -9.44
CA ALA A 315 7.10 -4.45 -10.16
C ALA A 315 7.42 -3.16 -9.40
N TYR A 316 6.39 -2.47 -8.89
CA TYR A 316 6.58 -1.26 -8.08
C TYR A 316 7.22 -1.55 -6.73
N PHE A 317 6.83 -2.63 -6.06
CA PHE A 317 7.49 -3.05 -4.82
C PHE A 317 8.97 -3.35 -5.06
N TRP A 318 9.31 -4.04 -6.15
CA TRP A 318 10.70 -4.29 -6.53
C TRP A 318 11.47 -2.99 -6.79
N LEU A 319 10.89 -2.06 -7.57
CA LEU A 319 11.50 -0.76 -7.86
C LEU A 319 11.75 0.03 -6.56
N ILE A 320 10.71 0.20 -5.73
CA ILE A 320 10.79 0.90 -4.45
C ILE A 320 11.77 0.22 -3.50
N SER A 321 11.85 -1.11 -3.54
CA SER A 321 12.85 -1.86 -2.76
C SER A 321 14.28 -1.51 -3.16
N ARG A 322 14.54 -1.30 -4.46
CA ARG A 322 15.87 -0.98 -4.97
C ARG A 322 16.28 0.46 -4.70
N ILE A 323 15.36 1.40 -4.80
CA ILE A 323 15.67 2.84 -4.65
C ILE A 323 15.64 3.31 -3.19
N ALA A 324 14.78 2.72 -2.34
CA ALA A 324 14.51 3.21 -1.00
C ALA A 324 14.62 2.13 0.09
N LEU A 325 13.84 1.03 0.03
CA LEU A 325 13.69 0.14 1.19
C LEU A 325 15.00 -0.51 1.63
N ARG A 326 15.87 -0.92 0.70
CA ARG A 326 17.18 -1.49 1.07
C ARG A 326 18.02 -0.51 1.88
N ARG A 327 18.11 0.75 1.43
CA ARG A 327 18.85 1.80 2.15
C ARG A 327 18.24 2.10 3.52
N ILE A 328 16.91 2.12 3.58
CA ILE A 328 16.17 2.31 4.83
C ILE A 328 16.51 1.19 5.82
N ASP A 329 16.45 -0.06 5.38
CA ASP A 329 16.70 -1.23 6.23
C ASP A 329 18.19 -1.32 6.63
N ASP A 330 19.11 -1.02 5.70
CA ASP A 330 20.55 -0.98 5.99
C ASP A 330 20.87 0.09 7.04
N SER A 331 20.26 1.29 6.93
CA SER A 331 20.42 2.35 7.94
C SER A 331 19.78 1.98 9.28
N PHE A 332 18.67 1.25 9.24
CA PHE A 332 17.96 0.83 10.45
C PHE A 332 18.84 -0.08 11.31
N VAL A 333 19.55 -1.01 10.67
CA VAL A 333 20.50 -1.92 11.33
C VAL A 333 21.78 -1.19 11.71
N ARG A 334 22.46 -0.55 10.75
CA ARG A 334 23.76 0.10 10.97
C ARG A 334 23.72 1.15 12.08
N ASP A 335 22.65 1.95 12.12
CA ASP A 335 22.52 3.05 13.07
C ASP A 335 21.80 2.60 14.36
N ALA A 336 21.55 1.28 14.53
CA ALA A 336 20.87 0.66 15.67
C ALA A 336 19.58 1.39 16.09
N THR A 337 18.78 1.80 15.12
CA THR A 337 17.57 2.59 15.39
C THR A 337 16.41 1.70 15.86
N THR A 338 15.44 2.32 16.52
CA THR A 338 14.22 1.66 17.03
C THR A 338 13.05 1.77 16.04
N ARG A 339 12.04 0.92 16.16
CA ARG A 339 10.74 1.13 15.48
C ARG A 339 9.88 2.08 16.31
N GLY A 340 8.77 2.56 15.74
CA GLY A 340 7.83 3.43 16.45
C GLY A 340 7.29 2.80 17.72
N ILE A 341 6.92 1.52 17.64
CA ILE A 341 6.42 0.74 18.78
C ILE A 341 7.50 0.48 19.83
N ASP A 342 8.75 0.28 19.42
CA ASP A 342 9.86 0.07 20.37
C ASP A 342 10.12 1.36 21.15
N ARG A 343 10.14 2.52 20.48
CA ARG A 343 10.22 3.83 21.16
C ARG A 343 9.05 4.05 22.11
N LEU A 344 7.83 3.76 21.67
CA LEU A 344 6.64 3.95 22.49
C LEU A 344 6.74 3.14 23.80
N LEU A 345 7.23 1.90 23.71
CA LEU A 345 7.35 0.97 24.82
C LEU A 345 8.71 1.02 25.52
N CYS A 346 9.56 2.00 25.19
CA CYS A 346 10.93 2.14 25.71
C CYS A 346 11.77 0.85 25.59
N ARG A 347 11.57 0.08 24.52
CA ARG A 347 12.32 -1.14 24.23
C ARG A 347 13.65 -0.79 23.56
N PRO A 348 14.73 -1.54 23.83
CA PRO A 348 15.99 -1.37 23.12
C PRO A 348 15.80 -1.64 21.62
N ALA A 349 16.75 -1.16 20.81
CA ALA A 349 16.73 -1.45 19.38
C ALA A 349 16.78 -2.97 19.17
N PRO A 350 15.98 -3.53 18.23
CA PRO A 350 15.90 -4.98 18.04
C PRO A 350 17.25 -5.66 17.77
N HIS A 351 18.22 -4.90 17.25
CA HIS A 351 19.55 -5.37 16.86
C HIS A 351 20.67 -4.97 17.84
N ALA A 352 20.37 -4.21 18.90
CA ALA A 352 21.38 -3.71 19.83
C ALA A 352 22.15 -4.84 20.57
N ASN A 353 21.55 -6.02 20.71
CA ASN A 353 22.18 -7.16 21.37
C ASN A 353 22.96 -8.06 20.40
N ASP A 354 22.76 -7.94 19.08
CA ASP A 354 23.44 -8.79 18.11
C ASP A 354 24.90 -8.34 17.91
N ASP A 355 25.17 -7.03 17.94
CA ASP A 355 26.55 -6.49 17.89
C ASP A 355 27.34 -6.84 19.15
N ASP A 356 26.71 -6.77 20.33
CA ASP A 356 27.32 -7.23 21.59
C ASP A 356 27.54 -8.75 21.59
N ARG A 357 26.68 -9.52 20.91
CA ARG A 357 26.84 -10.98 20.76
C ARG A 357 27.97 -11.31 19.80
N LEU A 358 28.03 -10.68 18.63
CA LEU A 358 29.10 -10.84 17.66
C LEU A 358 30.45 -10.38 18.22
N ALA A 359 30.49 -9.25 18.91
CA ALA A 359 31.71 -8.78 19.60
C ALA A 359 32.15 -9.75 20.70
N ARG A 360 31.21 -10.38 21.43
CA ARG A 360 31.54 -11.44 22.41
C ARG A 360 32.01 -12.72 21.74
N GLU A 361 31.39 -13.14 20.64
CA GLU A 361 31.78 -14.31 19.84
C GLU A 361 33.18 -14.11 19.22
N ASP A 362 33.48 -12.91 18.70
CA ASP A 362 34.80 -12.54 18.18
C ASP A 362 35.85 -12.45 19.29
N LEU A 363 35.50 -11.91 20.47
CA LEU A 363 36.37 -11.91 21.65
C LEU A 363 36.62 -13.32 22.20
N GLU A 364 35.62 -14.21 22.16
CA GLU A 364 35.77 -15.62 22.55
C GLU A 364 36.60 -16.42 21.54
N ALA A 365 36.44 -16.15 20.24
CA ALA A 365 37.27 -16.72 19.18
C ALA A 365 38.73 -16.20 19.21
N ALA A 366 38.92 -14.95 19.64
CA ALA A 366 40.23 -14.32 19.82
C ALA A 366 40.92 -14.69 21.14
N ARG A 367 40.26 -15.44 22.05
CA ARG A 367 40.95 -15.97 23.22
C ARG A 367 41.94 -17.04 22.76
N PRO A 368 43.26 -16.85 22.98
CA PRO A 368 44.20 -17.94 22.73
C PRO A 368 43.77 -19.12 23.61
N SER A 369 43.61 -20.30 23.01
CA SER A 369 43.36 -21.53 23.75
C SER A 369 44.52 -21.74 24.71
N ALA A 370 44.36 -21.31 25.96
CA ALA A 370 45.37 -21.41 27.00
C ALA A 370 45.48 -22.87 27.44
N ARG A 371 46.13 -23.68 26.62
CA ARG A 371 46.78 -24.91 27.03
C ARG A 371 48.26 -24.62 27.19
N TRP A 372 48.58 -23.78 28.17
CA TRP A 372 49.94 -23.69 28.70
C TRP A 372 49.88 -23.82 30.21
N SER A 373 50.41 -24.94 30.70
CA SER A 373 50.73 -25.16 32.10
C SER A 373 51.75 -24.12 32.54
N VAL A 374 51.39 -23.27 33.50
CA VAL A 374 52.32 -22.34 34.14
C VAL A 374 52.52 -22.79 35.59
N SER A 375 53.75 -23.17 35.91
CA SER A 375 54.21 -23.48 37.27
C SER A 375 54.08 -22.25 38.18
N PRO A 376 53.79 -22.44 39.49
CA PRO A 376 53.50 -21.33 40.38
C PRO A 376 54.79 -20.60 40.78
N GLY A 377 54.88 -19.33 40.43
CA GLY A 377 55.91 -18.44 40.96
C GLY A 377 56.31 -17.33 40.01
N GLN A 378 55.51 -16.26 39.96
CA GLN A 378 55.91 -14.85 39.80
C GLN A 378 54.69 -14.04 39.32
N ALA A 379 54.22 -13.13 40.17
CA ALA A 379 53.26 -12.11 39.78
C ALA A 379 54.02 -10.87 39.26
N PRO A 380 53.52 -10.21 38.20
CA PRO A 380 53.68 -8.76 38.12
C PRO A 380 52.38 -8.00 37.86
N ALA A 381 52.21 -6.96 38.70
CA ALA A 381 51.58 -5.66 38.56
C ALA A 381 50.42 -5.41 37.56
N ARG A 382 49.26 -5.04 38.13
CA ARG A 382 48.19 -4.28 37.45
C ARG A 382 48.68 -2.87 37.10
N GLN A 383 48.68 -2.52 35.81
CA GLN A 383 48.62 -1.13 35.36
C GLN A 383 47.19 -0.81 34.90
N VAL A 384 46.58 0.17 35.57
CA VAL A 384 45.34 0.83 35.15
C VAL A 384 45.73 2.02 34.29
N THR A 385 45.39 2.00 33.01
CA THR A 385 45.48 3.19 32.14
C THR A 385 44.08 3.63 31.70
N ARG A 386 43.68 4.80 32.22
CA ARG A 386 42.51 5.59 31.82
C ARG A 386 42.70 6.10 30.39
N GLY A 387 41.81 5.72 29.46
CA GLY A 387 41.69 6.33 28.13
C GLY A 387 40.79 7.57 28.15
N ARG A 388 41.33 8.69 27.69
CA ARG A 388 40.77 10.06 27.70
C ARG A 388 39.68 10.30 26.64
N PHE A 389 38.66 11.04 27.05
CA PHE A 389 37.80 11.89 26.20
C PHE A 389 38.63 13.05 25.61
N PHE A 390 38.41 13.38 24.33
CA PHE A 390 38.78 14.67 23.75
C PHE A 390 37.70 15.16 22.79
N GLY A 391 37.25 16.40 22.99
CA GLY A 391 36.36 17.14 22.10
C GLY A 391 37.08 18.34 21.47
N GLN A 392 36.46 18.80 20.37
CA GLN A 392 36.42 20.16 19.80
C GLN A 392 37.72 20.95 19.53
N ASN A 393 37.97 21.28 18.25
CA ASN A 393 37.86 22.66 17.68
C ASN A 393 38.47 22.73 16.26
N SER A 394 37.76 23.37 15.33
CA SER A 394 38.23 24.55 14.55
C SER A 394 37.40 24.73 13.27
N LEU A 395 36.89 25.95 13.13
CA LEU A 395 36.39 26.57 11.91
C LEU A 395 37.61 27.11 11.15
N ASP A 396 37.60 27.01 9.81
CA ASP A 396 38.21 28.01 8.93
C ASP A 396 37.55 27.97 7.53
N PRO A 397 37.39 29.12 6.84
CA PRO A 397 36.68 29.25 5.57
C PRO A 397 37.62 29.20 4.36
N VAL A 398 37.09 28.85 3.17
CA VAL A 398 37.83 28.80 1.89
C VAL A 398 36.96 29.49 0.80
N PRO A 399 37.57 30.21 -0.18
CA PRO A 399 37.09 31.52 -0.61
C PRO A 399 36.29 31.55 -1.93
N GLU A 400 35.74 32.75 -2.17
CA GLU A 400 35.05 33.23 -3.37
C GLU A 400 35.86 33.07 -4.67
N LYS A 401 35.13 32.78 -5.75
CA LYS A 401 35.48 33.17 -7.13
C LYS A 401 34.25 33.77 -7.79
N GLU A 402 34.34 35.07 -8.10
CA GLU A 402 33.52 35.77 -9.08
C GLU A 402 34.02 35.51 -10.50
N GLU A 403 33.06 35.39 -11.43
CA GLU A 403 33.04 35.77 -12.86
C GLU A 403 31.79 35.03 -13.41
N GLY A 404 30.75 35.64 -13.96
CA GLY A 404 30.63 36.91 -14.66
C GLY A 404 30.15 36.62 -16.09
N SER A 405 28.83 36.56 -16.32
CA SER A 405 28.24 36.89 -17.62
C SER A 405 26.72 37.00 -17.52
N GLN A 406 26.24 38.23 -17.69
CA GLN A 406 24.86 38.62 -17.91
C GLN A 406 24.34 37.99 -19.21
N GLU A 407 23.12 37.45 -19.18
CA GLU A 407 22.27 37.48 -20.35
C GLU A 407 20.84 37.83 -19.96
N LYS A 408 20.39 38.92 -20.56
CA LYS A 408 19.16 39.65 -20.40
C LYS A 408 18.20 39.06 -21.44
N LEU A 409 17.02 38.58 -21.04
CA LEU A 409 15.95 38.30 -22.00
C LEU A 409 14.59 38.71 -21.44
N GLU A 410 13.98 39.58 -22.24
CA GLU A 410 12.86 40.44 -21.94
C GLU A 410 11.51 39.72 -21.93
N LEU A 411 10.63 40.28 -21.11
CA LEU A 411 9.19 40.15 -21.19
C LEU A 411 8.68 40.57 -22.58
N VAL A 412 7.84 39.74 -23.18
CA VAL A 412 6.89 40.17 -24.21
C VAL A 412 5.49 39.79 -23.75
N GLU A 413 4.78 40.80 -23.27
CA GLU A 413 3.32 40.83 -23.21
C GLU A 413 2.77 40.77 -24.63
N ARG A 414 1.76 39.92 -24.85
CA ARG A 414 0.78 40.11 -25.93
C ARG A 414 -0.61 39.99 -25.36
N SER A 415 -1.22 41.16 -25.18
CA SER A 415 -2.65 41.36 -25.13
C SER A 415 -3.22 41.33 -26.55
N SER A 416 -4.34 40.66 -26.72
CA SER A 416 -5.34 40.98 -27.75
C SER A 416 -6.66 40.34 -27.34
N GLY A 417 -7.63 41.17 -26.97
CA GLY A 417 -9.01 40.75 -26.75
C GLY A 417 -9.86 40.88 -28.03
N SER A 418 -10.95 40.12 -28.07
CA SER A 418 -12.27 40.49 -28.65
C SER A 418 -13.26 39.37 -28.28
N SER A 419 -14.20 39.59 -27.35
CA SER A 419 -15.60 39.98 -27.58
C SER A 419 -16.54 38.87 -28.10
N HIS A 420 -17.49 38.49 -27.23
CA HIS A 420 -18.90 38.09 -27.41
C HIS A 420 -19.37 37.38 -28.70
N THR A 421 -20.15 36.29 -28.54
CA THR A 421 -21.64 36.33 -28.52
C THR A 421 -22.24 34.97 -28.14
N ASP A 422 -23.36 35.07 -27.42
CA ASP A 422 -24.34 34.02 -27.09
C ASP A 422 -24.89 33.27 -28.31
N SER A 423 -25.24 31.99 -28.10
CA SER A 423 -26.55 31.47 -28.52
C SER A 423 -26.81 30.12 -27.85
N GLY A 424 -27.88 30.06 -27.06
CA GLY A 424 -28.36 28.82 -26.44
C GLY A 424 -29.08 27.90 -27.41
N SER A 425 -29.23 26.67 -26.97
CA SER A 425 -30.37 25.83 -27.32
C SER A 425 -30.52 24.79 -26.21
N ASP A 426 -31.52 25.04 -25.36
CA ASP A 426 -32.25 23.99 -24.65
C ASP A 426 -32.51 22.82 -25.61
N ASP A 427 -32.19 21.60 -25.18
CA ASP A 427 -33.07 20.51 -25.57
C ASP A 427 -33.33 19.51 -24.44
N SER A 428 -34.63 19.35 -24.28
CA SER A 428 -35.45 18.48 -23.48
C SER A 428 -34.82 17.23 -22.84
N ARG A 429 -34.97 17.24 -21.50
CA ARG A 429 -35.29 16.11 -20.63
C ARG A 429 -35.99 14.95 -21.36
N ARG A 430 -35.32 13.81 -21.46
CA ARG A 430 -35.95 12.48 -21.35
C ARG A 430 -35.32 11.71 -20.20
N ASN A 431 -35.91 11.91 -19.03
CA ASN A 431 -35.61 11.16 -17.83
C ASN A 431 -36.41 9.83 -17.91
N SER A 432 -35.96 8.90 -18.75
CA SER A 432 -36.46 7.52 -18.72
C SER A 432 -35.72 6.77 -17.60
N SER A 433 -36.18 6.95 -16.38
CA SER A 433 -35.84 6.06 -15.27
C SER A 433 -36.58 4.74 -15.45
N GLU A 434 -36.21 3.95 -16.45
CA GLU A 434 -36.49 2.52 -16.42
C GLU A 434 -35.60 1.92 -15.34
N HIS A 435 -36.23 1.59 -14.22
CA HIS A 435 -35.67 0.66 -13.26
C HIS A 435 -35.55 -0.70 -13.95
N LEU A 436 -34.47 -0.91 -14.70
CA LEU A 436 -33.99 -2.24 -15.04
C LEU A 436 -33.62 -2.91 -13.71
N SER A 437 -34.58 -3.66 -13.17
CA SER A 437 -34.34 -4.72 -12.19
C SER A 437 -33.46 -5.76 -12.88
N ILE A 438 -32.15 -5.54 -12.86
CA ILE A 438 -31.18 -6.48 -13.41
C ILE A 438 -31.08 -7.61 -12.38
N ALA A 439 -31.83 -8.68 -12.62
CA ALA A 439 -31.71 -9.92 -11.88
C ALA A 439 -30.38 -10.58 -12.28
N TYR A 440 -29.35 -10.40 -11.48
CA TYR A 440 -28.13 -11.21 -11.59
C TYR A 440 -28.52 -12.67 -11.34
N LYS A 441 -28.29 -13.53 -12.31
CA LYS A 441 -28.46 -14.98 -12.13
C LYS A 441 -27.13 -15.57 -11.68
N GLN A 442 -27.19 -16.42 -10.66
CA GLN A 442 -26.04 -17.22 -10.25
C GLN A 442 -25.59 -18.07 -11.45
N ARG A 443 -24.31 -18.01 -11.78
CA ARG A 443 -23.74 -18.72 -12.94
C ARG A 443 -23.55 -20.21 -12.67
#